data_AF-A0A949YPS6-F1
#
_entry.id   AF-A0A949YPS6-F1
#
_cell.length_a   1.000
_cell.length_b   1.000
_cell.length_c   1.000
_cell.angle_alpha   90.00
_cell.angle_beta   90.00
_cell.angle_gamma   90.00
#
_symmetry.space_group_name_H-M   'P 1'
#
loop_
_entity.id
_entity.type
_entity.pdbx_description
1 polymer ?
#
loop_
_entity_poly.entity_id
_entity_poly.type
_entity_poly.pdbx_seq_one_letter_code
_entity_poly.pdbx_strand_id
1 'polypeptide(L)'
;METKYTVRQVRVIPKPSLYPPARVRAVRELIGASQEVFAQLLAVSPMTIRSWEQGLRHPSPIARRFLDEIEMAPGHFRGRILTAAVDTGRSNRTRPAGEHGKNH
;
A
#
# COMPACT_ATOMS: atom_id res chain seq x y z
N MET A 1 6.83 -29.10 10.64
CA MET A 1 8.11 -29.11 9.92
C MET A 1 8.33 -27.70 9.39
N GLU A 2 9.40 -27.02 9.80
CA GLU A 2 9.67 -25.67 9.30
C GLU A 2 10.65 -25.77 8.13
N THR A 3 10.13 -25.65 6.90
CA THR A 3 10.96 -25.66 5.69
C THR A 3 11.51 -24.26 5.48
N LYS A 4 12.82 -24.08 5.69
CA LYS A 4 13.53 -22.83 5.39
C LYS A 4 14.04 -22.85 3.94
N TYR A 5 13.59 -21.90 3.12
CA TYR A 5 14.14 -21.67 1.79
C TYR A 5 15.40 -20.81 1.89
N THR A 6 16.52 -21.27 1.34
CA THR A 6 17.77 -20.50 1.28
C THR A 6 18.19 -20.28 -0.17
N VAL A 7 19.16 -19.39 -0.39
CA VAL A 7 19.72 -19.09 -1.73
C VAL A 7 20.26 -20.33 -2.47
N ARG A 8 20.59 -21.40 -1.74
CA ARG A 8 21.01 -22.68 -2.33
C ARG A 8 19.86 -23.43 -3.02
N GLN A 9 18.61 -23.17 -2.60
CA GLN A 9 17.39 -23.83 -3.09
C GLN A 9 16.60 -22.92 -4.04
N VAL A 10 16.55 -21.62 -3.76
CA VAL A 10 15.88 -20.64 -4.62
C VAL A 10 16.93 -19.93 -5.47
N ARG A 11 17.03 -20.33 -6.73
CA ARG A 11 18.07 -19.83 -7.65
C ARG A 11 17.78 -18.45 -8.20
N VAL A 12 16.50 -18.08 -8.35
CA VAL A 12 16.11 -16.78 -8.91
C VAL A 12 14.86 -16.26 -8.23
N ILE A 13 14.96 -15.07 -7.64
CA ILE A 13 13.80 -14.26 -7.25
C ILE A 13 13.69 -13.15 -8.30
N PRO A 14 12.60 -13.10 -9.10
CA PRO A 14 12.48 -12.08 -10.15
C PRO A 14 12.48 -10.69 -9.52
N LYS A 15 13.12 -9.73 -10.20
CA LYS A 15 13.04 -8.31 -9.83
C LYS A 15 11.60 -7.83 -10.00
N PRO A 16 11.13 -6.88 -9.17
CA PRO A 16 9.81 -6.30 -9.34
C PRO A 16 9.63 -5.67 -10.71
N SER A 17 8.41 -5.75 -11.25
CA SER A 17 8.11 -5.18 -12.57
C SER A 17 8.32 -3.66 -12.59
N LEU A 18 8.47 -3.08 -13.79
CA LEU A 18 8.42 -1.64 -13.95
C LEU A 18 6.97 -1.15 -13.92
N TYR A 19 6.76 0.00 -13.27
CA TYR A 19 5.47 0.65 -13.14
C TYR A 19 5.53 2.08 -13.69
N PRO A 20 5.32 2.24 -15.02
CA PRO A 20 5.07 3.55 -15.59
C PRO A 20 3.74 4.12 -15.03
N PRO A 21 3.50 5.44 -15.16
CA PRO A 21 2.37 6.11 -14.52
C PRO A 21 1.01 5.48 -14.83
N ALA A 22 0.79 5.11 -16.11
CA ALA A 22 -0.43 4.45 -16.54
C ALA A 22 -0.66 3.08 -15.89
N ARG A 23 0.40 2.31 -15.61
CA ARG A 23 0.28 1.00 -14.96
C ARG A 23 -0.05 1.15 -13.48
N VAL A 24 0.55 2.12 -12.78
CA VAL A 24 0.18 2.42 -11.38
C VAL A 24 -1.31 2.72 -11.28
N ARG A 25 -1.81 3.58 -12.18
CA ARG A 25 -3.23 3.90 -12.28
C ARG A 25 -4.09 2.67 -12.56
N ALA A 26 -3.66 1.81 -13.49
CA ALA A 26 -4.37 0.58 -13.83
C ALA A 26 -4.47 -0.39 -12.64
N VAL A 27 -3.43 -0.55 -11.82
CA VAL A 27 -3.48 -1.38 -10.60
C VAL A 27 -4.49 -0.83 -9.59
N ARG A 28 -4.51 0.49 -9.38
CA ARG A 28 -5.48 1.12 -8.49
C ARG A 28 -6.91 0.90 -8.98
N GLU A 29 -7.15 1.14 -10.26
CA GLU A 29 -8.47 0.99 -10.89
C GLU A 29 -8.91 -0.47 -10.95
N LEU A 30 -7.97 -1.41 -11.11
CA LEU A 30 -8.22 -2.84 -11.07
C LEU A 30 -8.95 -3.21 -9.77
N ILE A 31 -8.52 -2.69 -8.62
CA ILE A 31 -9.18 -2.97 -7.33
C ILE A 31 -10.31 -1.99 -6.98
N GLY A 32 -10.71 -1.10 -7.90
CA GLY A 32 -11.81 -0.16 -7.70
C GLY A 32 -11.56 0.93 -6.66
N ALA A 33 -10.30 1.26 -6.38
CA ALA A 33 -9.94 2.21 -5.33
C ALA A 33 -9.81 3.65 -5.85
N SER A 34 -10.21 4.64 -5.04
CA SER A 34 -9.79 6.04 -5.23
C SER A 34 -8.30 6.20 -4.89
N GLN A 35 -7.69 7.34 -5.26
CA GLN A 35 -6.28 7.60 -4.92
C GLN A 35 -6.05 7.58 -3.40
N GLU A 36 -7.00 8.07 -2.62
CA GLU A 36 -6.97 8.15 -1.16
C GLU A 36 -7.09 6.76 -0.51
N VAL A 37 -8.02 5.92 -0.99
CA VAL A 37 -8.16 4.55 -0.50
C VAL A 37 -6.92 3.73 -0.85
N PHE A 38 -6.40 3.92 -2.07
CA PHE A 38 -5.18 3.26 -2.51
C PHE A 38 -3.95 3.69 -1.71
N ALA A 39 -3.84 4.99 -1.41
CA ALA A 39 -2.77 5.52 -0.56
C ALA A 39 -2.80 4.90 0.85
N GLN A 40 -3.99 4.78 1.45
CA GLN A 40 -4.16 4.12 2.75
C GLN A 40 -3.78 2.64 2.68
N LEU A 41 -4.20 1.93 1.63
CA LEU A 41 -3.84 0.51 1.44
C LEU A 41 -2.32 0.32 1.34
N LEU A 42 -1.62 1.24 0.66
CA LEU A 42 -0.17 1.21 0.47
C LEU A 42 0.62 1.87 1.62
N ALA A 43 -0.06 2.40 2.64
CA ALA A 43 0.53 3.15 3.74
C ALA A 43 1.45 4.31 3.27
N VAL A 44 1.00 5.05 2.25
CA VAL A 44 1.67 6.24 1.71
C VAL A 44 0.72 7.43 1.66
N SER A 45 1.22 8.62 1.35
CA SER A 45 0.36 9.80 1.17
C SER A 45 -0.39 9.75 -0.17
N PRO A 46 -1.59 10.35 -0.29
CA PRO A 46 -2.28 10.51 -1.58
C PRO A 46 -1.43 11.30 -2.59
N MET A 47 -0.62 12.25 -2.13
CA MET A 47 0.34 12.99 -2.96
C MET A 47 1.36 12.05 -3.61
N THR A 48 1.81 11.01 -2.89
CA THR A 48 2.71 9.99 -3.43
C THR A 48 2.06 9.22 -4.58
N ILE A 49 0.81 8.78 -4.41
CA ILE A 49 0.05 8.09 -5.47
C ILE A 49 -0.13 8.99 -6.70
N ARG A 50 -0.57 10.23 -6.49
CA ARG A 50 -0.71 11.22 -7.57
C ARG A 50 0.62 11.43 -8.30
N SER A 51 1.71 11.61 -7.57
CA SER A 51 3.05 11.81 -8.14
C SER A 51 3.50 10.63 -9.01
N TRP A 52 3.18 9.39 -8.60
CA TRP A 52 3.43 8.20 -9.41
C TRP A 52 2.55 8.12 -10.65
N GLU A 53 1.24 8.36 -10.52
CA GLU A 53 0.28 8.33 -11.63
C GLU A 53 0.49 9.48 -12.64
N GLN A 54 1.19 10.54 -12.26
CA GLN A 54 1.60 11.64 -13.14
C GLN A 54 3.02 11.49 -13.69
N GLY A 55 3.80 10.52 -13.20
CA GLY A 55 5.20 10.33 -13.61
C GLY A 55 6.18 11.36 -13.07
N LEU A 56 5.79 12.14 -12.06
CA LEU A 56 6.70 13.06 -11.36
C LEU A 56 7.70 12.30 -10.48
N ARG A 57 7.30 11.14 -9.97
CA ARG A 57 8.15 10.19 -9.24
C ARG A 57 7.80 8.76 -9.66
N HIS A 58 8.66 7.82 -9.30
CA HIS A 58 8.42 6.40 -9.55
C HIS A 58 8.28 5.62 -8.24
N PRO A 59 7.49 4.53 -8.22
CA PRO A 59 7.43 3.65 -7.06
C PRO A 59 8.80 3.01 -6.78
N SER A 60 9.17 2.95 -5.50
CA SER A 60 10.39 2.27 -5.05
C SER A 60 10.32 0.77 -5.35
N PRO A 61 11.44 0.02 -5.35
CA PRO A 61 11.43 -1.42 -5.60
C PRO A 61 10.45 -2.20 -4.72
N ILE A 62 10.34 -1.84 -3.43
CA ILE A 62 9.39 -2.48 -2.52
C ILE A 62 7.94 -2.16 -2.87
N ALA A 63 7.65 -0.91 -3.26
CA ALA A 63 6.31 -0.53 -3.72
C ALA A 63 5.94 -1.25 -5.02
N ARG A 64 6.88 -1.37 -5.97
CA ARG A 64 6.67 -2.14 -7.20
C ARG A 64 6.38 -3.62 -6.91
N ARG A 65 7.07 -4.22 -5.94
CA ARG A 65 6.79 -5.58 -5.52
C ARG A 65 5.38 -5.70 -4.98
N PHE A 66 4.93 -4.73 -4.19
CA PHE A 66 3.57 -4.76 -3.65
C PHE A 66 2.50 -4.54 -4.73
N LEU A 67 2.79 -3.70 -5.74
CA LEU A 67 1.93 -3.56 -6.92
C LEU A 67 1.84 -4.88 -7.71
N ASP A 68 2.94 -5.64 -7.84
CA ASP A 68 2.94 -6.97 -8.47
C ASP A 68 1.99 -7.93 -7.73
N GLU A 69 2.02 -7.93 -6.39
CA GLU A 69 1.11 -8.77 -5.59
C GLU A 69 -0.36 -8.37 -5.79
N ILE A 70 -0.65 -7.07 -5.92
CA ILE A 70 -2.01 -6.58 -6.18
C ILE A 70 -2.50 -7.00 -7.57
N GLU A 71 -1.66 -6.89 -8.59
CA GLU A 71 -1.99 -7.37 -9.95
C GLU A 71 -2.21 -8.90 -9.98
N MET A 72 -1.43 -9.65 -9.21
CA MET A 72 -1.52 -11.11 -9.15
C MET A 72 -2.78 -11.60 -8.41
N ALA A 73 -3.23 -10.87 -7.37
CA ALA A 73 -4.33 -11.29 -6.51
C ALA A 73 -5.34 -10.17 -6.22
N PRO A 74 -5.96 -9.52 -7.22
CA PRO A 74 -6.78 -8.32 -7.00
C PRO A 74 -8.03 -8.59 -6.14
N GLY A 75 -8.58 -9.81 -6.17
CA GLY A 75 -9.71 -10.21 -5.32
C GLY A 75 -9.40 -10.14 -3.83
N HIS A 76 -8.21 -10.58 -3.42
CA HIS A 76 -7.77 -10.50 -2.01
C HIS A 76 -7.71 -9.05 -1.53
N PHE A 77 -7.18 -8.13 -2.35
CA PHE A 77 -7.08 -6.72 -2.00
C PHE A 77 -8.42 -5.99 -2.02
N ARG A 78 -9.31 -6.30 -2.98
CA ARG A 78 -10.71 -5.82 -2.95
C ARG A 78 -11.41 -6.24 -1.65
N GLY A 79 -11.25 -7.50 -1.23
CA GLY A 79 -11.77 -8.00 0.04
C GLY A 79 -11.26 -7.21 1.25
N ARG A 80 -9.95 -6.90 1.28
CA ARG A 80 -9.37 -6.06 2.35
C ARG A 80 -9.99 -4.66 2.42
N ILE A 81 -10.23 -4.03 1.26
CA ILE A 81 -10.89 -2.70 1.20
C ILE A 81 -12.31 -2.78 1.76
N LEU A 82 -13.07 -3.80 1.36
CA LEU A 82 -14.44 -4.01 1.82
C LEU A 82 -14.51 -4.26 3.33
N THR A 83 -13.60 -5.08 3.88
CA THR A 83 -13.55 -5.33 5.33
C THR A 83 -13.14 -4.08 6.11
N ALA A 84 -12.21 -3.28 5.59
CA ALA A 84 -11.80 -2.02 6.24
C ALA A 84 -12.88 -0.93 6.20
N ALA A 85 -13.72 -0.89 5.16
CA ALA A 85 -14.82 0.07 5.03
C ALA A 85 -15.90 -0.08 6.12
N VAL A 86 -15.95 -1.23 6.81
CA VAL A 86 -16.91 -1.49 7.91
C VAL A 86 -16.47 -0.81 9.22
N ASP A 87 -15.21 -0.40 9.37
CA ASP A 87 -14.64 0.07 10.64
C ASP A 87 -14.53 1.61 10.77
N THR A 88 -15.07 2.38 9.81
CA THR A 88 -15.10 3.85 9.85
C THR A 88 -15.99 4.43 10.98
N GLY A 89 -16.65 3.59 11.78
CA GLY A 89 -17.45 3.99 12.95
C GLY A 89 -16.72 4.07 14.29
N ARG A 90 -15.44 3.68 14.41
CA ARG A 90 -14.76 3.58 15.73
C ARG A 90 -13.34 4.16 15.75
N SER A 91 -13.13 5.38 15.26
CA SER A 91 -11.95 6.15 15.68
C SER A 91 -12.17 7.65 15.53
N ASN A 92 -13.15 8.19 16.25
CA ASN A 92 -13.11 9.58 16.67
C ASN A 92 -13.57 9.68 18.12
N ARG A 93 -12.69 9.27 19.04
CA ARG A 93 -12.80 9.62 20.46
C ARG A 93 -11.53 10.39 20.85
N THR A 94 -11.61 11.70 20.62
CA THR A 94 -11.03 12.79 21.42
C THR A 94 -9.88 12.41 22.36
N ARG A 95 -8.66 12.86 22.04
CA ARG A 95 -7.66 13.18 23.06
C ARG A 95 -7.94 14.61 23.55
N PRO A 96 -8.22 14.85 24.84
CA PRO A 96 -8.28 16.22 25.33
C PRO A 96 -6.88 16.82 25.29
N ALA A 97 -6.79 18.08 24.86
CA ALA A 97 -5.61 18.90 25.01
C ALA A 97 -5.49 19.31 26.48
N GLY A 98 -4.32 19.10 27.08
CA GLY A 98 -3.97 19.66 28.39
C GLY A 98 -3.10 18.76 29.23
N GLU A 99 -1.78 18.94 29.16
CA GLU A 99 -0.93 19.17 30.33
C GLU A 99 0.51 19.45 29.85
N HIS A 100 0.90 20.72 29.87
CA HIS A 100 2.31 21.11 29.96
C HIS A 100 2.57 21.43 31.43
N GLY A 101 2.87 20.38 32.20
CA GLY A 101 3.46 20.49 33.52
C GLY A 101 4.97 20.64 33.37
N LYS A 102 5.48 21.78 33.80
CA LYS A 102 6.90 22.06 34.07
C LYS A 102 7.50 20.95 34.95
N ASN A 103 8.79 20.65 34.80
CA ASN A 103 9.77 20.40 35.89
C ASN A 103 11.05 19.71 35.38
N HIS A 104 12.12 20.49 35.15
CA HIS A 104 13.42 20.45 35.87
C HIS A 104 14.42 21.34 35.13
#